data_AF-A0A7Y5I0K2-F1
#
_entry.id   AF-A0A7Y5I0K2-F1
#
_cell.length_a   1.000
_cell.length_b   1.000
_cell.length_c   1.000
_cell.angle_alpha   90.00
_cell.angle_beta   90.00
_cell.angle_gamma   90.00
#
_symmetry.space_group_name_H-M   'P 1'
#
loop_
_entity.id
_entity.type
_entity.pdbx_description
1 polymer ?
#
loop_
_entity_poly.entity_id
_entity_poly.type
_entity_poly.pdbx_seq_one_letter_code
_entity_poly.pdbx_strand_id
1 'polypeptide(L)'
;LYRLDNQRFPTSEQGLQALIAKPTTGPQPLNWKPYLEKLPNDPWGRPYQYLSPGVKGEIDVMSFGADGQSGGEGKDADIGSWQ
;
A
#
# COMPACT_ATOMS: atom_id res chain seq x y z
N LEU A 1 -11.82 3.78 5.26
CA LEU A 1 -11.66 5.12 5.86
C LEU A 1 -11.16 6.13 4.81
N TYR A 2 -9.94 6.02 4.28
CA TYR A 2 -9.44 6.93 3.21
C TYR A 2 -10.39 7.06 2.00
N ARG A 3 -10.82 5.92 1.43
CA ARG A 3 -11.80 5.92 0.32
C ARG A 3 -13.14 6.54 0.70
N LEU A 4 -13.58 6.38 1.95
CA LEU A 4 -14.87 6.92 2.37
C LEU A 4 -14.84 8.45 2.41
N ASP A 5 -13.72 9.02 2.88
CA ASP A 5 -13.56 10.47 3.00
C ASP A 5 -13.19 11.16 1.67
N ASN A 6 -12.42 10.47 0.81
CA ASN A 6 -11.87 11.04 -0.42
C ASN A 6 -12.48 10.46 -1.71
N GLN A 7 -13.41 9.52 -1.58
CA GLN A 7 -14.06 8.75 -2.66
C GLN A 7 -13.09 7.99 -3.58
N ARG A 8 -11.81 7.92 -3.21
CA ARG A 8 -10.74 7.32 -3.99
C ARG A 8 -9.70 6.74 -3.07
N PHE A 9 -8.90 5.81 -3.57
CA PHE A 9 -7.70 5.34 -2.89
C PHE A 9 -6.48 6.22 -3.24
N PRO A 10 -5.40 6.17 -2.43
CA PRO A 10 -4.13 6.76 -2.83
C PRO A 10 -3.65 6.22 -4.18
N THR A 11 -2.91 7.00 -4.95
CA THR A 11 -2.26 6.51 -6.18
C THR A 11 -1.02 5.67 -5.85
N SER A 12 -0.54 4.85 -6.79
CA SER A 12 0.73 4.14 -6.60
C SER A 12 1.92 5.08 -6.33
N GLU A 13 1.90 6.29 -6.90
CA GLU A 13 2.92 7.33 -6.63
C GLU A 13 2.86 7.87 -5.20
N GLN A 14 1.65 7.98 -4.64
CA GLN A 14 1.44 8.37 -3.25
C GLN A 14 1.77 7.23 -2.28
N GLY A 15 1.50 5.99 -2.70
CA GLY A 15 1.76 4.77 -1.94
C GLY A 15 0.96 4.70 -0.63
N LEU A 16 1.39 3.78 0.24
CA LEU A 16 0.85 3.66 1.61
C LEU A 16 1.19 4.87 2.48
N GLN A 17 2.20 5.65 2.09
CA GLN A 17 2.59 6.87 2.82
C GLN A 17 1.45 7.88 2.89
N ALA A 18 0.54 7.89 1.92
CA ALA A 18 -0.67 8.69 1.98
C ALA A 18 -1.63 8.33 3.13
N LEU A 19 -1.44 7.20 3.81
CA LEU A 19 -2.25 6.83 4.98
C LEU A 19 -1.68 7.39 6.29
N ILE A 20 -0.36 7.63 6.34
CA ILE A 20 0.35 8.15 7.52
C ILE A 20 0.62 9.66 7.43
N ALA A 21 0.87 10.15 6.22
CA ALA A 21 1.20 11.54 5.94
C ALA A 21 0.32 12.06 4.81
N LYS A 22 -0.05 13.34 4.87
CA LYS A 22 -0.86 13.95 3.82
C LYS A 22 -0.04 13.96 2.53
N PRO A 23 -0.50 13.31 1.45
CA PRO A 23 0.24 13.31 0.20
C PRO A 23 0.29 14.73 -0.36
N THR A 24 1.49 15.13 -0.78
CA THR A 24 1.75 16.40 -1.46
C THR A 24 1.59 16.28 -2.97
N THR A 25 1.78 15.06 -3.49
CA THR A 25 1.54 14.69 -4.89
C THR A 25 0.04 14.66 -5.19
N GLY A 26 -0.34 15.18 -6.35
CA GLY A 26 -1.74 15.25 -6.77
C GLY A 26 -2.30 13.87 -7.15
N PRO A 27 -3.62 13.65 -7.03
CA PRO A 27 -4.67 14.55 -6.54
C PRO A 27 -4.65 14.68 -5.01
N GLN A 28 -4.73 15.92 -4.50
CA GLN A 28 -4.75 16.15 -3.06
C GLN A 28 -6.07 15.66 -2.45
N PRO A 29 -6.01 14.85 -1.38
CA PRO A 29 -7.20 14.44 -0.65
C PRO A 29 -7.86 15.64 0.04
N LEU A 30 -9.14 15.86 -0.24
CA LEU A 30 -9.94 16.95 0.37
C LEU A 30 -10.11 16.75 1.87
N ASN A 31 -10.43 15.53 2.29
CA ASN A 31 -10.74 15.19 3.68
C ASN A 31 -9.69 14.21 4.24
N TRP A 32 -8.41 14.54 4.02
CA TRP A 32 -7.34 13.72 4.57
C TRP A 32 -7.29 13.78 6.09
N LYS A 33 -7.14 12.61 6.71
CA LYS A 33 -6.85 12.45 8.13
C LYS A 33 -5.73 11.42 8.29
N PRO A 34 -4.97 11.44 9.39
CA PRO A 34 -4.05 10.34 9.70
C PRO A 34 -4.88 9.06 9.92
N TYR A 35 -4.77 8.10 9.00
CA TYR A 35 -5.49 6.82 9.08
C TYR A 35 -4.63 5.74 9.73
N LEU A 36 -3.32 5.84 9.61
CA LEU A 36 -2.35 5.04 10.33
C LEU A 36 -1.37 5.96 11.06
N GLU A 37 -0.90 5.51 12.23
CA GLU A 37 0.21 6.16 12.93
C GLU A 37 1.57 5.78 12.34
N LYS A 38 1.74 4.50 11.99
CA LYS A 38 2.95 3.97 11.36
C LYS A 38 2.61 2.80 10.44
N LEU A 39 3.36 2.68 9.35
CA LEU A 39 3.31 1.48 8.53
C LEU A 39 4.19 0.41 9.18
N PRO A 40 3.65 -0.77 9.50
CA PRO A 40 4.50 -1.89 9.84
C PRO A 40 5.34 -2.25 8.60
N ASN A 41 6.57 -2.68 8.84
CA ASN A 41 7.33 -3.37 7.80
C ASN A 41 6.85 -4.82 7.73
N ASP A 42 7.13 -5.46 6.60
CA ASP A 42 6.91 -6.88 6.44
C ASP A 42 7.80 -7.73 7.39
N PRO A 43 7.58 -9.06 7.49
CA PRO A 43 8.38 -9.94 8.35
C PRO A 43 9.89 -9.92 8.08
N TRP A 44 10.32 -9.40 6.92
CA TRP A 44 11.71 -9.29 6.51
C TRP A 44 12.28 -7.88 6.68
N GLY A 45 11.50 -6.95 7.25
CA GLY A 45 11.92 -5.58 7.49
C GLY A 45 11.84 -4.65 6.27
N ARG A 46 11.19 -5.08 5.19
CA ARG A 46 10.99 -4.29 3.98
C ARG A 46 9.63 -3.56 4.01
N PRO A 47 9.52 -2.40 3.35
CA PRO A 47 8.25 -1.70 3.23
C PRO A 47 7.28 -2.48 2.32
N TYR A 48 6.00 -2.48 2.70
CA TYR A 48 4.94 -3.04 1.84
C TYR A 48 4.82 -2.24 0.54
N GLN A 49 4.59 -2.98 -0.54
CA GLN A 49 4.25 -2.45 -1.85
C GLN A 49 2.77 -2.19 -1.96
N TYR A 50 2.45 -1.13 -2.70
CA TYR A 50 1.09 -0.70 -2.93
C TYR A 50 0.86 -0.40 -4.40
N LEU A 51 -0.18 -1.00 -4.94
CA LEU A 51 -0.65 -0.77 -6.30
C LEU A 51 -2.08 -0.24 -6.26
N SER A 52 -2.30 0.84 -7.00
CA SER A 52 -3.62 1.39 -7.30
C SER A 52 -3.64 2.02 -8.70
N PRO A 53 -4.37 1.45 -9.67
CA PRO A 53 -5.27 0.29 -9.53
C PRO A 53 -4.53 -1.02 -9.29
N GLY A 54 -5.09 -1.87 -8.43
CA GLY A 54 -4.59 -3.22 -8.17
C GLY A 54 -4.74 -4.16 -9.37
N VAL A 55 -3.96 -5.23 -9.39
CA VAL A 55 -4.06 -6.33 -10.37
C VAL A 55 -5.18 -7.29 -9.97
N LYS A 56 -5.36 -7.54 -8.67
CA LYS A 56 -6.36 -8.45 -8.10
C LYS A 56 -7.63 -7.74 -7.64
N GLY A 57 -7.57 -6.44 -7.32
CA GLY A 57 -8.72 -5.64 -6.90
C GLY A 57 -8.58 -4.15 -7.20
N GLU A 58 -9.37 -3.32 -6.49
CA GLU A 58 -9.24 -1.86 -6.59
C GLU A 58 -7.86 -1.37 -6.12
N ILE A 59 -7.32 -2.01 -5.07
CA ILE A 59 -5.98 -1.79 -4.54
C ILE A 59 -5.34 -3.13 -4.20
N ASP A 60 -4.04 -3.21 -4.37
CA ASP A 60 -3.24 -4.37 -4.00
C ASP A 60 -2.14 -3.92 -3.04
N VAL A 61 -2.09 -4.55 -1.87
CA VAL A 61 -1.00 -4.37 -0.89
C VAL A 61 -0.25 -5.67 -0.78
N MET A 62 1.05 -5.66 -1.03
CA MET A 62 1.86 -6.89 -1.05
C MET A 62 3.26 -6.68 -0.50
N SER A 63 3.86 -7.76 0.00
CA SER A 63 5.28 -7.85 0.31
C SER A 63 5.91 -8.86 -0.65
N PHE A 64 7.08 -8.52 -1.18
CA PHE A 64 7.88 -9.36 -2.07
C PHE A 64 8.65 -10.47 -1.33
N GLY A 65 8.19 -10.92 -0.17
CA GLY A 65 8.84 -11.99 0.56
C GLY A 65 10.28 -11.68 1.02
N ALA A 66 11.06 -12.75 1.25
CA ALA A 66 12.44 -12.64 1.72
C ALA A 66 13.40 -12.07 0.67
N ASP A 67 13.19 -12.42 -0.60
CA ASP A 67 14.07 -12.03 -1.71
C ASP A 67 13.87 -10.57 -2.14
N GLY A 68 12.67 -10.02 -1.94
CA GLY A 68 12.31 -8.67 -2.33
C GLY A 68 12.05 -8.51 -3.82
N GLN A 69 11.75 -9.60 -4.52
CA GLN A 69 11.37 -9.59 -5.93
C GLN A 69 9.92 -10.03 -6.09
N SER A 70 9.31 -9.63 -7.20
CA SER A 70 7.97 -10.11 -7.55
C SER A 70 8.04 -11.57 -7.95
N GLY A 71 7.21 -12.40 -7.34
CA GLY A 71 7.18 -13.84 -7.54
C GLY A 71 8.13 -14.58 -6.61
N GLY A 72 8.10 -15.91 -6.65
CA GLY A 72 8.83 -16.77 -5.72
C GLY A 72 7.92 -17.82 -5.11
N GLU A 73 8.50 -18.81 -4.45
CA GLU A 73 7.76 -19.88 -3.78
C GLU A 73 8.17 -19.99 -2.30
N GLY A 74 7.23 -20.39 -1.44
CA GLY A 74 7.49 -20.55 -0.01
C GLY A 74 7.77 -19.23 0.69
N LYS A 75 9.02 -19.00 1.13
CA LYS A 75 9.43 -17.78 1.86
C LYS A 75 9.70 -16.59 0.95
N ASP A 76 9.89 -16.85 -0.33
CA ASP A 76 10.09 -15.84 -1.35
C ASP A 76 8.78 -15.50 -2.06
N ALA A 77 7.66 -16.17 -1.71
CA ALA A 77 6.38 -15.91 -2.33
C ALA A 77 5.84 -14.52 -1.95
N ASP A 78 5.23 -13.84 -2.93
CA ASP A 78 4.54 -12.57 -2.72
C ASP A 78 3.41 -12.74 -1.69
N ILE A 79 3.49 -12.05 -0.57
CA ILE A 79 2.45 -12.05 0.45
C ILE A 79 1.56 -10.83 0.24
N GLY A 80 0.43 -11.05 -0.42
CA GLY A 80 -0.58 -10.03 -0.68
C GLY A 80 -1.74 -10.05 0.31
N SER A 81 -2.38 -8.89 0.52
CA SER A 81 -3.60 -8.75 1.32
C SER A 81 -4.82 -9.51 0.74
N TRP A 82 -4.71 -10.04 -0.47
CA TRP A 82 -5.78 -10.77 -1.16
C TRP A 82 -5.75 -12.29 -0.91
N GLN A 83 -4.81 -12.79 -0.11
CA GLN A 83 -4.60 -14.21 0.14
C GLN A 83 -5.04 -14.64 1.54
#